data_AF-A0A3N2D868-F1
#
_entry.id   AF-A0A3N2D868-F1
#
_cell.length_a   1.000
_cell.length_b   1.000
_cell.length_c   1.000
_cell.angle_alpha   90.00
_cell.angle_beta   90.00
_cell.angle_gamma   90.00
#
_symmetry.space_group_name_H-M   'P 1'
#
loop_
_entity.id
_entity.type
_entity.pdbx_description
1 polymer ?
#
loop_
_entity_poly.entity_id
_entity_poly.type
_entity_poly.pdbx_seq_one_letter_code
_entity_poly.pdbx_strand_id
1 'polypeptide(L)'
;MGSPAQVPWDLTLGTVQAREDSTLAVNVAGVLLDPLWLGAYIPTAGDSVVVIVRAGSAYVLGHAHVGARPLTGTITGAALGGLVPVTTATGVLRCRYVGTPPATGSLVRLDWAGATPWIWPLAAVASSESESDGSGPTPPPPPPPPPRTGENEFAAVESSTYGTASGWRRYGDSVRQWRYSSEVPSTGAWFYGSRPTALRGKTITQARVYVPARVRVGSYNTPLAINLYRHTSSTRPSGDVTRVAGPHSVTIAPIDQWSGGWLEIPAAWGQSIVDGGGGISISGAPYLGVVGITNDPRSGALSLAWTT
;
A
#
# COMPACT_ATOMS: atom_id res chain seq x y z
N MET A 1 2.32 -36.16 -6.67
CA MET A 1 1.59 -35.08 -7.36
C MET A 1 2.32 -33.79 -7.05
N GLY A 2 3.04 -33.23 -8.00
CA GLY A 2 3.71 -31.94 -7.80
C GLY A 2 2.68 -30.83 -7.67
N SER A 3 2.83 -29.96 -6.67
CA SER A 3 2.01 -28.75 -6.59
C SER A 3 2.15 -27.96 -7.90
N PRO A 4 1.04 -27.48 -8.49
CA PRO A 4 1.12 -26.65 -9.68
C PRO A 4 1.99 -25.42 -9.39
N ALA A 5 2.82 -25.02 -10.37
CA ALA A 5 3.67 -23.85 -10.24
C ALA A 5 2.80 -22.62 -9.91
N GLN A 6 3.04 -22.02 -8.74
CA GLN A 6 2.38 -20.77 -8.36
C GLN A 6 2.99 -19.64 -9.19
N VAL A 7 2.24 -19.17 -10.19
CA VAL A 7 2.56 -17.92 -10.89
C VAL A 7 2.10 -16.76 -9.99
N PRO A 8 2.96 -15.75 -9.71
CA PRO A 8 2.57 -14.61 -8.91
C PRO A 8 1.38 -13.87 -9.54
N TRP A 9 0.44 -13.46 -8.69
CA TRP A 9 -0.76 -12.73 -9.09
C TRP A 9 -0.46 -11.24 -8.94
N ASP A 10 -0.29 -10.53 -10.05
CA ASP A 10 -0.11 -9.07 -10.02
C ASP A 10 -1.47 -8.38 -9.89
N LEU A 11 -1.79 -7.95 -8.67
CA LEU A 11 -2.92 -7.08 -8.38
C LEU A 11 -2.53 -5.62 -8.72
N THR A 12 -3.23 -5.00 -9.65
CA THR A 12 -2.92 -3.65 -10.11
C THR A 12 -4.18 -2.84 -10.41
N LEU A 13 -4.01 -1.55 -10.66
CA LEU A 13 -5.08 -0.67 -11.12
C LEU A 13 -5.09 -0.62 -12.65
N GLY A 14 -6.29 -0.56 -13.21
CA GLY A 14 -6.51 -0.29 -14.61
C GLY A 14 -7.62 0.74 -14.82
N THR A 15 -7.74 1.21 -16.05
CA THR A 15 -8.80 2.13 -16.47
C THR A 15 -9.61 1.48 -17.57
N VAL A 16 -10.93 1.44 -17.42
CA VAL A 16 -11.84 0.97 -18.47
C VAL A 16 -11.80 1.96 -19.63
N GLN A 17 -11.56 1.47 -20.85
CA GLN A 17 -11.53 2.27 -22.06
C GLN A 17 -12.48 1.69 -23.10
N ALA A 18 -13.20 2.57 -23.81
CA ALA A 18 -13.94 2.16 -24.99
C ALA A 18 -12.97 2.02 -26.17
N ARG A 19 -13.09 0.92 -26.90
CA ARG A 19 -12.45 0.72 -28.20
C ARG A 19 -13.28 1.38 -29.30
N GLU A 20 -12.67 1.53 -30.47
CA GLU A 20 -13.33 2.08 -31.67
C GLU A 20 -14.56 1.27 -32.09
N ASP A 21 -14.58 -0.03 -31.79
CA ASP A 21 -15.71 -0.94 -32.04
C ASP A 21 -16.79 -0.91 -30.94
N SER A 22 -16.75 0.06 -30.03
CA SER A 22 -17.64 0.20 -28.86
C SER A 22 -17.56 -0.94 -27.83
N THR A 23 -16.57 -1.84 -27.93
CA THR A 23 -16.28 -2.80 -26.85
C THR A 23 -15.45 -2.14 -25.75
N LEU A 24 -15.53 -2.68 -24.53
CA LEU A 24 -14.75 -2.18 -23.40
C LEU A 24 -13.49 -3.03 -23.19
N ALA A 25 -12.36 -2.35 -23.02
CA ALA A 25 -11.08 -2.92 -22.65
C ALA A 25 -10.61 -2.35 -21.31
N VAL A 26 -9.61 -2.97 -20.69
CA VAL A 26 -8.94 -2.35 -19.53
C VAL A 26 -7.51 -2.01 -19.89
N ASN A 27 -7.18 -0.73 -19.76
CA ASN A 27 -5.82 -0.24 -19.88
C ASN A 27 -5.08 -0.50 -18.57
N VAL A 28 -4.02 -1.30 -18.62
CA VAL A 28 -3.09 -1.53 -17.50
C VAL A 28 -1.72 -1.08 -17.94
N ALA A 29 -1.21 -0.01 -17.31
CA ALA A 29 0.12 0.54 -17.58
C ALA A 29 0.40 0.81 -19.08
N GLY A 30 -0.60 1.23 -19.85
CA GLY A 30 -0.49 1.56 -21.27
C GLY A 30 -0.85 0.41 -22.22
N VAL A 31 -1.09 -0.79 -21.71
CA VAL A 31 -1.51 -1.95 -22.52
C VAL A 31 -3.01 -2.16 -22.39
N LEU A 32 -3.71 -2.24 -23.52
CA LEU A 32 -5.13 -2.59 -23.56
C LEU A 32 -5.29 -4.10 -23.51
N LEU A 33 -5.90 -4.59 -22.44
CA LEU A 33 -6.15 -6.00 -22.20
C LEU A 33 -7.64 -6.32 -22.36
N ASP A 34 -7.93 -7.52 -22.83
CA ASP A 34 -9.30 -8.04 -22.85
C ASP A 34 -9.76 -8.35 -21.42
N PRO A 35 -10.88 -7.75 -20.98
CA PRO A 35 -11.34 -7.90 -19.62
C PRO A 35 -12.26 -9.09 -19.45
N LEU A 36 -12.10 -9.77 -18.32
CA LEU A 36 -13.11 -10.67 -17.75
C LEU A 36 -13.80 -9.93 -16.60
N TRP A 37 -15.04 -9.53 -16.81
CA TRP A 37 -15.84 -8.83 -15.80
C TRP A 37 -16.43 -9.83 -14.80
N LEU A 38 -16.13 -9.65 -13.51
CA LEU A 38 -16.63 -10.53 -12.45
C LEU A 38 -17.86 -9.91 -11.77
N GLY A 39 -18.93 -10.70 -11.60
CA GLY A 39 -20.08 -10.39 -10.75
C GLY A 39 -20.93 -9.19 -11.21
N ALA A 40 -21.46 -8.44 -10.23
CA ALA A 40 -22.46 -7.38 -10.40
C ALA A 40 -21.90 -6.00 -10.82
N TYR A 41 -20.65 -5.94 -11.28
CA TYR A 41 -20.03 -4.70 -11.74
C TYR A 41 -20.49 -4.35 -13.15
N ILE A 42 -20.96 -3.12 -13.35
CA ILE A 42 -21.38 -2.60 -14.66
C ILE A 42 -20.32 -1.60 -15.13
N PRO A 43 -19.39 -2.00 -16.02
CA PRO A 43 -18.27 -1.16 -16.40
C PRO A 43 -18.70 0.04 -17.24
N THR A 44 -18.16 1.21 -16.92
CA THR A 44 -18.29 2.43 -17.72
C THR A 44 -16.91 2.88 -18.19
N ALA A 45 -16.79 3.39 -19.42
CA ALA A 45 -15.54 3.98 -19.90
C ALA A 45 -15.08 5.11 -18.95
N GLY A 46 -13.80 5.11 -18.60
CA GLY A 46 -13.20 5.99 -17.60
C GLY A 46 -13.19 5.44 -16.18
N ASP A 47 -13.91 4.35 -15.88
CA ASP A 47 -13.88 3.76 -14.54
C ASP A 47 -12.47 3.26 -14.18
N SER A 48 -12.00 3.64 -12.99
CA SER A 48 -10.84 3.00 -12.37
C SER A 48 -11.25 1.64 -11.81
N VAL A 49 -10.47 0.60 -12.07
CA VAL A 49 -10.78 -0.77 -11.66
C VAL A 49 -9.58 -1.45 -11.02
N VAL A 50 -9.85 -2.36 -10.09
CA VAL A 50 -8.83 -3.29 -9.59
C VAL A 50 -8.82 -4.52 -10.47
N VAL A 51 -7.64 -4.87 -10.97
CA VAL A 51 -7.46 -5.99 -11.90
C VAL A 51 -6.35 -6.92 -11.48
N ILE A 52 -6.55 -8.19 -11.78
CA ILE A 52 -5.52 -9.21 -11.79
C ILE A 52 -5.17 -9.48 -13.26
N VAL A 53 -3.90 -9.36 -13.63
CA VAL A 53 -3.44 -9.65 -14.99
C VAL A 53 -2.90 -11.08 -15.07
N ARG A 54 -3.43 -11.89 -15.99
CA ARG A 54 -2.93 -13.26 -16.22
C ARG A 54 -3.13 -13.68 -17.67
N ALA A 55 -2.06 -14.20 -18.28
CA ALA A 55 -2.07 -14.76 -19.64
C ALA A 55 -2.66 -13.81 -20.72
N GLY A 56 -2.44 -12.50 -20.58
CA GLY A 56 -2.95 -11.50 -21.54
C GLY A 56 -4.40 -11.04 -21.28
N SER A 57 -5.07 -11.55 -20.25
CA SER A 57 -6.41 -11.13 -19.85
C SER A 57 -6.40 -10.37 -18.53
N ALA A 58 -7.31 -9.42 -18.38
CA ALA A 58 -7.53 -8.65 -17.16
C ALA A 58 -8.76 -9.16 -16.41
N TYR A 59 -8.58 -9.81 -15.26
CA TYR A 59 -9.68 -10.24 -14.40
C TYR A 59 -10.11 -9.05 -13.54
N VAL A 60 -11.27 -8.48 -13.84
CA VAL A 60 -11.74 -7.26 -13.23
C VAL A 60 -12.54 -7.58 -11.97
N LEU A 61 -11.99 -7.18 -10.82
CA LEU A 61 -12.60 -7.41 -9.52
C LEU A 61 -13.73 -6.41 -9.21
N GLY A 62 -13.67 -5.22 -9.82
CA GLY A 62 -14.68 -4.17 -9.70
C GLY A 62 -14.10 -2.76 -9.69
N HIS A 63 -14.99 -1.76 -9.52
CA HIS A 63 -14.60 -0.36 -9.48
C HIS A 63 -13.73 -0.02 -8.25
N ALA A 64 -12.53 0.49 -8.51
CA ALA A 64 -11.63 1.02 -7.50
C ALA A 64 -12.14 2.38 -7.03
N HIS A 65 -12.29 2.56 -5.72
CA HIS A 65 -12.73 3.81 -5.12
C HIS A 65 -11.95 4.06 -3.83
N VAL A 66 -11.78 5.34 -3.49
CA VAL A 66 -11.06 5.75 -2.29
C VAL A 66 -12.07 6.14 -1.21
N GLY A 67 -12.02 5.45 -0.07
CA GLY A 67 -12.90 5.69 1.08
C GLY A 67 -14.13 4.79 1.11
N ALA A 68 -14.93 4.92 2.17
CA ALA A 68 -16.16 4.14 2.30
C ALA A 68 -17.22 4.63 1.31
N ARG A 69 -17.96 3.69 0.72
CA ARG A 69 -19.19 3.97 -0.04
C ARG A 69 -20.36 4.11 0.94
N PRO A 70 -20.95 5.31 1.11
CA PRO A 70 -22.11 5.47 1.96
C PRO A 70 -23.25 4.57 1.49
N LEU A 71 -23.92 3.92 2.44
CA LEU A 71 -25.11 3.12 2.16
C LEU A 71 -26.36 3.99 2.01
N THR A 72 -26.37 5.19 2.58
CA THR A 72 -27.54 6.09 2.63
C THR A 72 -27.14 7.55 2.47
N GLY A 73 -28.12 8.38 2.13
CA GLY A 73 -28.00 9.83 2.12
C GLY A 73 -29.35 10.53 1.98
N THR A 74 -29.33 11.86 2.02
CA THR A 74 -30.54 12.70 1.92
C THR A 74 -30.48 13.56 0.66
N ILE A 75 -31.58 13.66 -0.07
CA ILE A 75 -31.66 14.54 -1.25
C ILE A 75 -31.56 16.00 -0.84
N THR A 76 -30.66 16.77 -1.44
CA THR A 76 -30.43 18.18 -1.06
C THR A 76 -30.69 19.19 -2.16
N GLY A 77 -31.19 18.77 -3.33
CA GLY A 77 -31.47 19.68 -4.41
C GLY A 77 -32.18 19.03 -5.59
N ALA A 78 -32.53 19.86 -6.57
CA ALA A 78 -33.26 19.43 -7.76
C ALA A 78 -32.44 18.50 -8.66
N ALA A 79 -33.14 17.64 -9.39
CA ALA A 79 -32.54 16.81 -10.41
C ALA A 79 -32.02 17.65 -11.59
N LEU A 80 -30.83 17.33 -12.10
CA LEU A 80 -30.26 17.93 -13.28
C LEU A 80 -29.53 16.86 -14.10
N GLY A 81 -29.89 16.71 -15.38
CA GLY A 81 -29.24 15.76 -16.29
C GLY A 81 -29.36 14.29 -15.85
N GLY A 82 -30.51 13.90 -15.27
CA GLY A 82 -30.73 12.53 -14.77
C GLY A 82 -30.00 12.18 -13.47
N LEU A 83 -29.42 13.20 -12.80
CA LEU A 83 -28.72 13.05 -11.53
C LEU A 83 -29.34 13.94 -10.46
N VAL A 84 -29.29 13.48 -9.21
CA VAL A 84 -29.76 14.23 -8.05
C VAL A 84 -28.62 14.39 -7.04
N PRO A 85 -28.43 15.59 -6.45
CA PRO A 85 -27.47 15.76 -5.36
C PRO A 85 -27.99 15.10 -4.08
N VAL A 86 -27.15 14.23 -3.50
CA VAL A 86 -27.42 13.49 -2.27
C VAL A 86 -26.31 13.81 -1.28
N THR A 87 -26.67 14.38 -0.14
CA THR A 87 -25.72 14.57 0.96
C THR A 87 -25.57 13.28 1.75
N THR A 88 -24.33 12.86 1.93
CA THR A 88 -23.95 11.65 2.65
C THR A 88 -22.92 11.97 3.73
N ALA A 89 -22.57 10.99 4.55
CA ALA A 89 -21.48 11.11 5.53
C ALA A 89 -20.11 11.44 4.89
N THR A 90 -19.93 11.20 3.59
CA THR A 90 -18.68 11.48 2.86
C THR A 90 -18.77 12.72 1.98
N GLY A 91 -19.86 13.50 2.07
CA GLY A 91 -20.10 14.70 1.27
C GLY A 91 -21.24 14.56 0.27
N VAL A 92 -21.34 15.52 -0.65
CA VAL A 92 -22.42 15.56 -1.65
C VAL A 92 -22.03 14.73 -2.87
N LEU A 93 -22.85 13.73 -3.17
CA LEU A 93 -22.73 12.87 -4.35
C LEU A 93 -23.79 13.22 -5.38
N ARG A 94 -23.46 13.05 -6.66
CA ARG A 94 -24.46 13.07 -7.73
C ARG A 94 -24.88 11.63 -8.02
N CYS A 95 -26.14 11.32 -7.77
CA CYS A 95 -26.64 9.94 -7.83
C CYS A 95 -27.68 9.80 -8.93
N ARG A 96 -27.72 8.62 -9.57
CA ARG A 96 -28.73 8.27 -10.58
C ARG A 96 -30.02 7.86 -9.91
N TYR A 97 -31.14 8.10 -10.59
CA TYR A 97 -32.46 7.69 -10.16
C TYR A 97 -33.26 7.13 -11.32
N VAL A 98 -34.26 6.32 -11.02
CA VAL A 98 -35.18 5.75 -12.01
C VAL A 98 -36.51 6.47 -11.89
N GLY A 99 -37.08 6.89 -13.03
CA GLY A 99 -38.42 7.48 -13.09
C GLY A 99 -38.45 8.91 -12.57
N THR A 100 -39.31 9.19 -11.58
CA THR A 100 -39.49 10.54 -11.02
C THR A 100 -38.41 10.83 -9.97
N PRO A 101 -37.78 12.02 -10.01
CA PRO A 101 -36.75 12.36 -9.02
C PRO A 101 -37.36 12.43 -7.61
N PRO A 102 -36.73 11.80 -6.60
CA PRO A 102 -37.19 11.92 -5.22
C PRO A 102 -37.14 13.36 -4.72
N ALA A 103 -38.07 13.72 -3.84
CA ALA A 103 -38.17 15.07 -3.31
C ALA A 103 -36.96 15.44 -2.43
N THR A 104 -36.58 16.71 -2.43
CA THR A 104 -35.61 17.25 -1.47
C THR A 104 -36.01 16.91 -0.04
N GLY A 105 -35.05 16.52 0.79
CA GLY A 105 -35.27 16.04 2.15
C GLY A 105 -35.54 14.54 2.27
N SER A 106 -35.77 13.82 1.17
CA SER A 106 -36.01 12.37 1.21
C SER A 106 -34.74 11.60 1.58
N LEU A 107 -34.88 10.64 2.48
CA LEU A 107 -33.84 9.65 2.77
C LEU A 107 -33.82 8.58 1.66
N VAL A 108 -32.63 8.27 1.17
CA VAL A 108 -32.42 7.27 0.12
C VAL A 108 -31.32 6.29 0.49
N ARG A 109 -31.44 5.06 0.00
CA ARG A 109 -30.37 4.07 -0.04
C ARG A 109 -29.57 4.23 -1.33
N LEU A 110 -28.26 4.07 -1.23
CA LEU A 110 -27.33 4.10 -2.35
C LEU A 110 -26.86 2.69 -2.67
N ASP A 111 -27.16 2.20 -3.87
CA ASP A 111 -26.61 0.95 -4.37
C ASP A 111 -25.52 1.20 -5.41
N TRP A 112 -24.38 0.57 -5.18
CA TRP A 112 -23.14 0.85 -5.88
C TRP A 112 -22.79 -0.26 -6.87
N ALA A 113 -23.15 -0.06 -8.14
CA ALA A 113 -22.76 -0.94 -9.24
C ALA A 113 -21.54 -0.41 -10.05
N GLY A 114 -21.01 0.77 -9.71
CA GLY A 114 -19.91 1.44 -10.39
C GLY A 114 -19.52 2.74 -9.68
N ALA A 115 -18.98 3.72 -10.42
CA ALA A 115 -18.57 5.02 -9.88
C ALA A 115 -19.73 5.91 -9.42
N THR A 116 -20.87 5.82 -10.11
CA THR A 116 -22.08 6.58 -9.77
C THR A 116 -23.14 5.66 -9.18
N PRO A 117 -23.58 5.87 -7.93
CA PRO A 117 -24.58 5.02 -7.29
C PRO A 117 -25.98 5.28 -7.85
N TRP A 118 -26.82 4.26 -7.75
CA TRP A 118 -28.26 4.36 -7.95
C TRP A 118 -28.95 4.62 -6.60
N ILE A 119 -29.95 5.49 -6.61
CA ILE A 119 -30.77 5.74 -5.42
C ILE A 119 -31.99 4.83 -5.43
N TRP A 120 -32.29 4.29 -4.26
CA TRP A 120 -33.53 3.61 -3.96
C TRP A 120 -34.24 4.37 -2.84
N PRO A 121 -35.51 4.76 -3.02
CA PRO A 121 -36.28 5.38 -1.96
C PRO A 121 -36.32 4.44 -0.74
N LEU A 122 -35.91 4.95 0.43
CA LEU A 122 -36.20 4.28 1.68
C LEU A 122 -37.56 4.80 2.16
N ALA A 123 -38.52 3.91 2.38
CA ALA A 123 -39.76 4.25 3.08
C ALA A 123 -39.44 4.46 4.57
N ALA A 124 -38.74 5.55 4.88
CA ALA A 124 -38.65 6.09 6.22
C ALA A 124 -39.33 7.45 6.17
N VAL A 125 -40.47 7.53 6.85
CA VAL A 125 -41.29 8.72 7.03
C VAL A 125 -40.38 9.85 7.49
N ALA A 126 -40.09 10.80 6.60
CA ALA A 126 -39.52 12.06 7.01
C ALA A 126 -40.59 12.73 7.86
N SER A 127 -40.40 12.75 9.17
CA SER A 127 -41.11 13.68 10.04
C SER A 127 -40.83 15.07 9.50
N SER A 128 -41.85 15.66 8.89
CA SER A 128 -41.88 17.07 8.52
C SER A 128 -41.87 17.88 9.80
N GLU A 129 -40.70 18.36 10.21
CA GLU A 129 -40.63 19.55 11.06
C GLU A 129 -40.49 20.76 10.15
N SER A 130 -41.61 21.45 9.97
CA SER A 130 -41.66 22.79 9.41
C SER A 130 -41.20 23.81 10.45
N GLU A 131 -40.39 24.77 9.97
CA GLU A 131 -40.19 26.15 10.43
C GLU A 131 -39.56 26.43 11.81
N SER A 132 -38.44 27.16 11.78
CA SER A 132 -38.43 28.52 12.34
C SER A 132 -37.35 29.37 11.67
N ASP A 133 -37.77 30.49 11.09
CA ASP A 133 -36.93 31.65 10.79
C ASP A 133 -36.30 32.14 12.10
N GLY A 134 -34.97 32.06 12.19
CA GLY A 134 -34.25 32.48 13.39
C GLY A 134 -32.76 32.49 13.12
N SER A 135 -32.15 33.68 13.15
CA SER A 135 -30.70 33.87 13.17
C SER A 135 -30.12 33.25 14.45
N GLY A 136 -29.92 31.94 14.43
CA GLY A 136 -29.20 31.19 15.46
C GLY A 136 -27.69 31.26 15.25
N PRO A 137 -26.89 31.17 16.32
CA PRO A 137 -25.43 31.13 16.21
C PRO A 137 -25.03 29.97 15.31
N THR A 138 -24.10 30.25 14.39
CA THR A 138 -23.58 29.28 13.42
C THR A 138 -23.26 27.96 14.14
N PRO A 139 -23.82 26.82 13.69
CA PRO A 139 -23.52 25.54 14.31
C PRO A 139 -22.00 25.33 14.33
N PRO A 140 -21.43 24.80 15.43
CA PRO A 140 -20.00 24.57 15.52
C PRO A 140 -19.57 23.73 14.31
N PRO A 141 -18.42 24.06 13.68
CA PRO A 141 -17.96 23.34 12.52
C PRO A 141 -17.92 21.83 12.84
N PRO A 142 -18.37 20.96 11.92
CA PRO A 142 -18.34 19.53 12.15
C PRO A 142 -16.92 19.10 12.55
N PRO A 143 -16.76 18.18 13.52
CA PRO A 143 -15.45 17.71 13.93
C PRO A 143 -14.69 17.21 12.69
N PRO A 144 -13.38 17.49 12.59
CA PRO A 144 -12.57 17.00 11.49
C PRO A 144 -12.79 15.49 11.29
N PRO A 145 -12.84 15.00 10.04
CA PRO A 145 -12.92 13.57 9.78
C PRO A 145 -11.82 12.84 10.58
N PRO A 146 -12.11 11.68 11.19
CA PRO A 146 -11.09 10.94 11.90
C PRO A 146 -9.91 10.64 10.94
N PRO A 147 -8.66 10.70 11.43
CA PRO A 147 -7.48 10.40 10.64
C PRO A 147 -7.63 9.03 9.96
N ARG A 148 -7.39 8.95 8.65
CA ARG A 148 -7.40 7.65 7.96
C ARG A 148 -6.13 6.92 8.31
N THR A 149 -6.26 5.71 8.83
CA THR A 149 -5.13 4.82 9.09
C THR A 149 -4.98 3.77 8.01
N GLY A 150 -3.76 3.32 7.76
CA GLY A 150 -3.49 2.20 6.85
C GLY A 150 -2.13 1.57 7.11
N GLU A 151 -1.88 0.44 6.46
CA GLU A 151 -0.59 -0.26 6.46
C GLU A 151 -0.22 -0.61 5.03
N ASN A 152 1.03 -0.34 4.64
CA ASN A 152 1.55 -0.68 3.33
C ASN A 152 2.90 -1.38 3.48
N GLU A 153 3.08 -2.45 2.70
CA GLU A 153 4.35 -3.18 2.61
C GLU A 153 5.09 -2.84 1.29
N PHE A 154 6.40 -2.65 1.40
CA PHE A 154 7.28 -2.37 0.27
C PHE A 154 8.41 -3.38 0.25
N ALA A 155 8.42 -4.26 -0.75
CA ALA A 155 9.55 -5.15 -1.00
C ALA A 155 10.81 -4.34 -1.36
N ALA A 156 11.98 -4.79 -0.91
CA ALA A 156 13.25 -4.27 -1.38
C ALA A 156 13.38 -4.52 -2.90
N VAL A 157 13.90 -3.53 -3.64
CA VAL A 157 14.23 -3.69 -5.07
C VAL A 157 15.58 -4.37 -5.26
N GLU A 158 16.48 -4.16 -4.30
CA GLU A 158 17.83 -4.71 -4.30
C GLU A 158 18.25 -5.02 -2.86
N SER A 159 19.05 -6.08 -2.68
CA SER A 159 19.78 -6.33 -1.43
C SER A 159 21.17 -6.82 -1.75
N SER A 160 22.17 -6.44 -0.96
CA SER A 160 23.51 -6.97 -1.13
C SER A 160 24.41 -6.65 0.05
N THR A 161 25.61 -7.20 0.03
CA THR A 161 26.69 -6.90 0.97
C THR A 161 27.82 -6.17 0.24
N TYR A 162 28.20 -5.01 0.79
CA TYR A 162 29.41 -4.27 0.43
C TYR A 162 30.60 -4.74 1.27
N GLY A 163 31.76 -4.88 0.63
CA GLY A 163 33.05 -4.99 1.29
C GLY A 163 34.06 -4.07 0.60
N THR A 164 34.90 -3.38 1.38
CA THR A 164 35.81 -2.34 0.86
C THR A 164 36.71 -2.82 -0.28
N ALA A 165 37.17 -4.07 -0.23
CA ALA A 165 38.03 -4.67 -1.26
C ALA A 165 37.26 -5.32 -2.43
N SER A 166 35.98 -5.64 -2.24
CA SER A 166 35.19 -6.44 -3.19
C SER A 166 34.06 -5.65 -3.86
N GLY A 167 33.78 -4.44 -3.40
CA GLY A 167 32.56 -3.70 -3.76
C GLY A 167 31.29 -4.46 -3.33
N TRP A 168 30.21 -4.25 -4.08
CA TRP A 168 28.93 -4.92 -3.89
C TRP A 168 28.92 -6.35 -4.44
N ARG A 169 27.96 -7.16 -3.97
CA ARG A 169 27.73 -8.56 -4.38
C ARG A 169 28.81 -9.55 -3.97
N ARG A 170 29.60 -9.22 -2.95
CA ARG A 170 30.56 -10.15 -2.33
C ARG A 170 29.95 -11.50 -1.97
N TYR A 171 28.67 -11.52 -1.59
CA TYR A 171 27.91 -12.71 -1.21
C TYR A 171 26.59 -12.82 -2.00
N GLY A 172 26.60 -12.40 -3.27
CA GLY A 172 25.39 -12.23 -4.07
C GLY A 172 24.46 -11.19 -3.44
N ASP A 173 23.18 -11.54 -3.31
CA ASP A 173 22.19 -10.65 -2.69
C ASP A 173 22.06 -10.85 -1.18
N SER A 174 22.77 -11.82 -0.59
CA SER A 174 22.78 -12.02 0.86
C SER A 174 23.29 -10.79 1.58
N VAL A 175 22.73 -10.54 2.76
CA VAL A 175 22.96 -9.32 3.54
C VAL A 175 23.72 -9.70 4.80
N ARG A 176 24.94 -9.16 4.99
CA ARG A 176 25.82 -9.51 6.11
C ARG A 176 26.38 -8.30 6.83
N GLN A 177 26.49 -8.37 8.15
CA GLN A 177 27.21 -7.40 8.97
C GLN A 177 28.52 -8.01 9.48
N TRP A 178 29.53 -7.15 9.66
CA TRP A 178 30.85 -7.48 10.21
C TRP A 178 31.66 -8.46 9.34
N ARG A 179 32.56 -9.22 9.95
CA ARG A 179 33.59 -10.02 9.28
C ARG A 179 33.81 -11.38 9.92
N TYR A 180 34.30 -12.30 9.11
CA TYR A 180 34.95 -13.51 9.60
C TYR A 180 36.41 -13.20 9.92
N SER A 181 36.86 -13.50 11.15
CA SER A 181 38.25 -13.36 11.58
C SER A 181 38.86 -11.98 11.23
N SER A 182 40.03 -11.96 10.58
CA SER A 182 40.80 -10.77 10.19
C SER A 182 40.37 -10.13 8.88
N GLU A 183 39.26 -10.56 8.27
CA GLU A 183 38.77 -9.97 7.02
C GLU A 183 38.40 -8.48 7.16
N VAL A 184 38.14 -7.79 6.06
CA VAL A 184 37.57 -6.44 6.12
C VAL A 184 36.08 -6.56 6.52
N PRO A 185 35.58 -5.69 7.43
CA PRO A 185 34.16 -5.64 7.76
C PRO A 185 33.27 -5.50 6.54
N SER A 186 32.21 -6.30 6.52
CA SER A 186 31.15 -6.24 5.52
C SER A 186 29.96 -5.47 6.07
N THR A 187 29.25 -4.80 5.18
CA THR A 187 27.95 -4.19 5.48
C THR A 187 26.92 -4.64 4.48
N GLY A 188 25.79 -5.12 4.98
CA GLY A 188 24.62 -5.48 4.20
C GLY A 188 23.65 -4.31 4.10
N ALA A 189 22.94 -4.19 2.98
CA ALA A 189 21.90 -3.20 2.77
C ALA A 189 20.73 -3.72 1.93
N TRP A 190 19.55 -3.20 2.21
CA TRP A 190 18.32 -3.32 1.43
C TRP A 190 17.91 -1.96 0.92
N PHE A 191 17.55 -1.90 -0.36
CA PHE A 191 17.22 -0.68 -1.08
C PHE A 191 15.77 -0.74 -1.54
N TYR A 192 15.02 0.37 -1.43
CA TYR A 192 13.58 0.39 -1.76
C TYR A 192 13.25 1.16 -3.05
N GLY A 193 14.24 1.75 -3.72
CA GLY A 193 14.00 2.61 -4.87
C GLY A 193 13.10 3.79 -4.48
N SER A 194 12.12 4.08 -5.33
CA SER A 194 11.10 5.11 -5.08
C SER A 194 9.82 4.55 -4.45
N ARG A 195 9.69 3.24 -4.20
CA ARG A 195 8.40 2.63 -3.82
C ARG A 195 7.75 3.25 -2.58
N PRO A 196 8.48 3.54 -1.47
CA PRO A 196 7.86 4.12 -0.28
C PRO A 196 7.35 5.56 -0.46
N THR A 197 7.75 6.27 -1.53
CA THR A 197 7.27 7.64 -1.77
C THR A 197 5.76 7.69 -2.09
N ALA A 198 5.14 6.53 -2.36
CA ALA A 198 3.69 6.38 -2.46
C ALA A 198 2.95 6.84 -1.18
N LEU A 199 3.63 6.88 -0.03
CA LEU A 199 3.07 7.37 1.24
C LEU A 199 3.45 8.83 1.56
N ARG A 200 4.04 9.58 0.62
CA ARG A 200 4.39 10.99 0.87
C ARG A 200 3.16 11.79 1.31
N GLY A 201 3.35 12.61 2.34
CA GLY A 201 2.27 13.37 2.97
C GLY A 201 1.41 12.56 3.95
N LYS A 202 1.75 11.29 4.22
CA LYS A 202 1.24 10.53 5.36
C LYS A 202 2.19 10.66 6.55
N THR A 203 1.64 10.54 7.75
CA THR A 203 2.42 10.44 8.98
C THR A 203 2.62 8.97 9.31
N ILE A 204 3.85 8.49 9.32
CA ILE A 204 4.20 7.12 9.69
C ILE A 204 4.13 6.96 11.21
N THR A 205 3.26 6.05 11.67
CA THR A 205 3.04 5.76 13.09
C THR A 205 3.80 4.52 13.54
N GLN A 206 4.10 3.59 12.63
CA GLN A 206 4.88 2.39 12.92
C GLN A 206 5.68 1.97 11.69
N ALA A 207 6.88 1.44 11.92
CA ALA A 207 7.72 0.88 10.87
C ALA A 207 8.31 -0.47 11.30
N ARG A 208 8.31 -1.44 10.39
CA ARG A 208 8.89 -2.77 10.60
C ARG A 208 9.69 -3.20 9.38
N VAL A 209 10.76 -3.94 9.59
CA VAL A 209 11.55 -4.55 8.52
C VAL A 209 11.50 -6.07 8.65
N TYR A 210 11.24 -6.75 7.54
CA TYR A 210 11.26 -8.21 7.51
C TYR A 210 12.71 -8.70 7.40
N VAL A 211 13.18 -9.37 8.44
CA VAL A 211 14.51 -9.99 8.47
C VAL A 211 14.34 -11.48 8.21
N PRO A 212 14.85 -12.02 7.10
CA PRO A 212 14.58 -13.40 6.70
C PRO A 212 15.47 -14.39 7.46
N ALA A 213 15.44 -15.66 7.06
CA ALA A 213 16.27 -16.71 7.64
C ALA A 213 17.76 -16.35 7.65
N ARG A 214 18.47 -16.79 8.69
CA ARG A 214 19.92 -16.59 8.82
C ARG A 214 20.67 -17.45 7.81
N VAL A 215 21.84 -16.97 7.37
CA VAL A 215 22.82 -17.83 6.69
C VAL A 215 23.80 -18.42 7.72
N ARG A 216 24.38 -19.58 7.40
CA ARG A 216 25.30 -20.32 8.30
C ARG A 216 26.67 -19.62 8.40
N VAL A 217 26.73 -18.52 9.13
CA VAL A 217 27.93 -17.68 9.34
C VAL A 217 27.97 -17.12 10.76
N GLY A 218 29.17 -16.79 11.24
CA GLY A 218 29.39 -16.37 12.63
C GLY A 218 28.93 -17.46 13.61
N SER A 219 28.55 -17.07 14.83
CA SER A 219 27.93 -17.97 15.80
C SER A 219 26.46 -18.25 15.41
N TYR A 220 26.28 -18.95 14.28
CA TYR A 220 24.96 -19.19 13.67
C TYR A 220 24.01 -20.01 14.55
N ASN A 221 24.56 -20.79 15.47
CA ASN A 221 23.86 -21.67 16.41
C ASN A 221 23.54 -21.00 17.76
N THR A 222 23.81 -19.70 17.92
CA THR A 222 23.45 -18.93 19.12
C THR A 222 22.63 -17.70 18.72
N PRO A 223 21.80 -17.14 19.62
CA PRO A 223 21.18 -15.84 19.38
C PRO A 223 22.25 -14.78 19.11
N LEU A 224 22.02 -13.89 18.16
CA LEU A 224 22.93 -12.80 17.82
C LEU A 224 22.16 -11.49 17.60
N ALA A 225 22.80 -10.38 17.94
CA ALA A 225 22.28 -9.05 17.63
C ALA A 225 22.43 -8.74 16.13
N ILE A 226 21.32 -8.41 15.48
CA ILE A 226 21.31 -7.71 14.19
C ILE A 226 21.27 -6.21 14.46
N ASN A 227 22.20 -5.47 13.89
CA ASN A 227 22.34 -4.02 14.11
C ASN A 227 21.82 -3.26 12.90
N LEU A 228 20.59 -2.78 12.98
CA LEU A 228 19.91 -2.10 11.88
C LEU A 228 20.30 -0.61 11.86
N TYR A 229 20.41 -0.04 10.67
CA TYR A 229 20.65 1.40 10.46
C TYR A 229 19.83 1.89 9.28
N ARG A 230 19.36 3.13 9.35
CA ARG A 230 18.83 3.83 8.19
C ARG A 230 19.97 4.39 7.33
N HIS A 231 19.86 4.27 6.01
CA HIS A 231 20.69 4.99 5.04
C HIS A 231 19.84 5.76 4.01
N THR A 232 20.50 6.61 3.22
CA THR A 232 19.84 7.51 2.24
C THR A 232 19.90 7.03 0.79
N SER A 233 20.69 5.99 0.49
CA SER A 233 20.79 5.45 -0.87
C SER A 233 19.54 4.66 -1.28
N SER A 234 18.82 5.09 -2.32
CA SER A 234 17.63 4.39 -2.84
C SER A 234 17.97 3.19 -3.74
N THR A 235 19.19 3.14 -4.26
CA THR A 235 19.82 2.03 -5.00
C THR A 235 21.27 1.89 -4.54
N ARG A 236 21.97 0.82 -4.96
CA ARG A 236 23.37 0.60 -4.59
C ARG A 236 24.28 1.76 -5.06
N PRO A 237 24.95 2.48 -4.14
CA PRO A 237 25.96 3.47 -4.53
C PRO A 237 27.26 2.80 -5.00
N SER A 238 28.23 3.56 -5.51
CA SER A 238 29.54 3.02 -5.89
C SER A 238 30.36 2.52 -4.69
N GLY A 239 30.18 3.15 -3.52
CA GLY A 239 30.81 2.78 -2.25
C GLY A 239 29.83 2.10 -1.28
N ASP A 240 30.19 2.11 0.00
CA ASP A 240 29.27 1.73 1.07
C ASP A 240 28.10 2.73 1.18
N VAL A 241 27.02 2.31 1.84
CA VAL A 241 25.91 3.20 2.16
C VAL A 241 26.27 4.15 3.30
N THR A 242 25.86 5.41 3.17
CA THR A 242 25.95 6.39 4.27
C THR A 242 24.83 6.13 5.28
N ARG A 243 25.18 5.58 6.44
CA ARG A 243 24.25 5.40 7.56
C ARG A 243 24.03 6.73 8.25
N VAL A 244 22.77 7.09 8.43
CA VAL A 244 22.37 8.40 8.99
C VAL A 244 21.59 8.27 10.29
N ALA A 245 21.16 7.06 10.66
CA ALA A 245 20.58 6.76 11.96
C ALA A 245 20.83 5.29 12.35
N GLY A 246 20.96 5.01 13.65
CA GLY A 246 21.24 3.69 14.22
C GLY A 246 22.52 3.67 15.08
N PRO A 247 22.89 2.51 15.66
CA PRO A 247 22.23 1.23 15.49
C PRO A 247 20.88 1.14 16.22
N HIS A 248 19.94 0.40 15.64
CA HIS A 248 18.83 -0.23 16.34
C HIS A 248 19.10 -1.74 16.40
N SER A 249 19.50 -2.22 17.58
CA SER A 249 19.96 -3.60 17.75
C SER A 249 18.84 -4.49 18.28
N VAL A 250 18.60 -5.60 17.60
CA VAL A 250 17.62 -6.61 18.01
C VAL A 250 18.29 -7.97 18.04
N THR A 251 18.02 -8.79 19.06
CA THR A 251 18.53 -10.17 19.10
C THR A 251 17.63 -11.08 18.30
N ILE A 252 18.18 -11.74 17.28
CA ILE A 252 17.48 -12.78 16.52
C ILE A 252 17.94 -14.17 16.95
N ALA A 253 17.03 -15.14 16.90
CA ALA A 253 17.26 -16.50 17.37
C ALA A 253 18.33 -17.26 16.53
N PRO A 254 18.83 -18.40 17.00
CA PRO A 254 19.68 -19.34 16.23
C PRO A 254 19.07 -19.72 14.86
N ILE A 255 19.90 -20.14 13.91
CA ILE A 255 19.49 -20.43 12.53
C ILE A 255 18.38 -21.50 12.41
N ASP A 256 18.32 -22.45 13.33
CA ASP A 256 17.32 -23.52 13.40
C ASP A 256 15.99 -23.08 14.04
N GLN A 257 15.98 -21.91 14.68
CA GLN A 257 14.81 -21.31 15.35
C GLN A 257 14.32 -20.03 14.66
N TRP A 258 15.15 -19.42 13.81
CA TRP A 258 14.82 -18.19 13.07
C TRP A 258 14.57 -18.49 11.59
N SER A 259 13.29 -18.62 11.22
CA SER A 259 12.85 -18.77 9.83
C SER A 259 12.55 -17.44 9.11
N GLY A 260 12.72 -16.32 9.81
CA GLY A 260 12.37 -14.98 9.34
C GLY A 260 11.21 -14.37 10.12
N GLY A 261 11.19 -13.04 10.22
CA GLY A 261 10.18 -12.32 10.98
C GLY A 261 10.26 -10.81 10.85
N TRP A 262 9.18 -10.14 11.21
CA TRP A 262 9.12 -8.69 11.27
C TRP A 262 9.79 -8.17 12.54
N LEU A 263 10.79 -7.32 12.37
CA LEU A 263 11.42 -6.58 13.46
C LEU A 263 10.93 -5.14 13.44
N GLU A 264 10.54 -4.62 14.59
CA GLU A 264 10.20 -3.20 14.71
C GLU A 264 11.44 -2.34 14.52
N ILE A 265 11.26 -1.20 13.85
CA ILE A 265 12.29 -0.16 13.71
C ILE A 265 11.66 1.20 14.05
N PRO A 266 12.45 2.22 14.39
CA PRO A 266 11.90 3.54 14.70
C PRO A 266 10.99 4.07 13.58
N ALA A 267 9.77 4.48 13.91
CA ALA A 267 8.82 5.04 12.94
C ALA A 267 9.40 6.24 12.17
N ALA A 268 10.24 7.04 12.82
CA ALA A 268 10.98 8.15 12.20
C ALA A 268 11.88 7.71 11.03
N TRP A 269 12.38 6.47 11.02
CA TRP A 269 13.12 5.94 9.88
C TRP A 269 12.19 5.69 8.70
N GLY A 270 11.02 5.09 8.95
CA GLY A 270 9.97 4.91 7.96
C GLY A 270 9.54 6.25 7.35
N GLN A 271 9.24 7.25 8.19
CA GLN A 271 8.94 8.62 7.74
C GLN A 271 10.04 9.18 6.84
N SER A 272 11.30 9.08 7.28
CA SER A 272 12.43 9.62 6.52
C SER A 272 12.67 8.88 5.19
N ILE A 273 12.33 7.59 5.09
CA ILE A 273 12.41 6.80 3.86
C ILE A 273 11.28 7.20 2.90
N VAL A 274 10.08 7.45 3.40
CA VAL A 274 8.95 7.94 2.59
C VAL A 274 9.26 9.32 2.00
N ASP A 275 9.81 10.22 2.82
CA ASP A 275 10.04 11.61 2.43
C ASP A 275 11.28 11.75 1.53
N GLY A 276 12.39 11.10 1.90
CA GLY A 276 13.69 11.30 1.27
C GLY A 276 14.23 10.11 0.47
N GLY A 277 13.54 8.96 0.48
CA GLY A 277 14.08 7.71 -0.03
C GLY A 277 15.13 7.08 0.88
N GLY A 278 15.82 6.07 0.36
CA GLY A 278 16.86 5.34 1.08
C GLY A 278 16.53 3.88 1.37
N GLY A 279 17.07 3.38 2.48
CA GLY A 279 16.94 1.97 2.84
C GLY A 279 17.39 1.63 4.25
N ILE A 280 17.44 0.33 4.53
CA ILE A 280 17.90 -0.24 5.80
C ILE A 280 19.19 -1.02 5.55
N SER A 281 20.15 -0.88 6.45
CA SER A 281 21.43 -1.62 6.42
C SER A 281 21.70 -2.33 7.73
N ILE A 282 22.58 -3.33 7.68
CA ILE A 282 23.13 -4.01 8.84
C ILE A 282 24.66 -3.87 8.87
N SER A 283 25.21 -3.44 10.01
CA SER A 283 26.65 -3.21 10.15
C SER A 283 27.14 -3.35 11.59
N GLY A 284 28.46 -3.52 11.76
CA GLY A 284 29.08 -3.72 13.07
C GLY A 284 28.96 -5.16 13.60
N ALA A 285 29.71 -5.47 14.65
CA ALA A 285 29.74 -6.79 15.28
C ALA A 285 28.40 -7.15 15.95
N PRO A 286 28.02 -8.44 16.05
CA PRO A 286 28.77 -9.65 15.68
C PRO A 286 28.72 -9.98 14.18
N TYR A 287 29.49 -10.99 13.74
CA TYR A 287 29.38 -11.53 12.37
C TYR A 287 28.07 -12.29 12.21
N LEU A 288 27.21 -11.76 11.35
CA LEU A 288 25.86 -12.27 11.11
C LEU A 288 25.51 -12.04 9.65
N GLY A 289 24.71 -12.95 9.10
CA GLY A 289 24.14 -12.78 7.77
C GLY A 289 22.74 -13.38 7.68
N VAL A 290 21.97 -12.84 6.76
CA VAL A 290 20.62 -13.29 6.41
C VAL A 290 20.49 -13.44 4.90
N VAL A 291 19.55 -14.26 4.46
CA VAL A 291 19.32 -14.49 3.02
C VAL A 291 18.86 -13.22 2.31
N GLY A 292 19.24 -13.08 1.04
CA GLY A 292 18.90 -11.93 0.20
C GLY A 292 17.62 -12.10 -0.61
N ILE A 293 17.23 -11.05 -1.34
CA ILE A 293 15.99 -11.00 -2.13
C ILE A 293 15.85 -12.13 -3.15
N THR A 294 16.95 -12.67 -3.68
CA THR A 294 16.92 -13.79 -4.63
C THR A 294 16.46 -15.10 -3.99
N ASN A 295 16.77 -15.33 -2.71
CA ASN A 295 16.40 -16.56 -2.00
C ASN A 295 15.12 -16.38 -1.16
N ASP A 296 14.85 -15.16 -0.70
CA ASP A 296 13.60 -14.79 -0.04
C ASP A 296 13.16 -13.42 -0.58
N PRO A 297 12.14 -13.35 -1.46
CA PRO A 297 11.65 -12.09 -2.02
C PRO A 297 11.17 -11.06 -0.99
N ARG A 298 10.89 -11.47 0.26
CA ARG A 298 10.54 -10.57 1.37
C ARG A 298 11.75 -10.05 2.12
N SER A 299 12.97 -10.49 1.81
CA SER A 299 14.20 -10.05 2.47
C SER A 299 14.28 -8.52 2.51
N GLY A 300 14.23 -7.97 3.73
CA GLY A 300 14.28 -6.54 3.99
C GLY A 300 13.02 -5.76 3.62
N ALA A 301 11.89 -6.41 3.33
CA ALA A 301 10.63 -5.73 3.08
C ALA A 301 10.29 -4.76 4.23
N LEU A 302 9.70 -3.62 3.91
CA LEU A 302 9.35 -2.57 4.85
C LEU A 302 7.84 -2.50 5.02
N SER A 303 7.31 -2.75 6.21
CA SER A 303 5.91 -2.45 6.55
C SER A 303 5.83 -1.11 7.25
N LEU A 304 4.93 -0.24 6.77
CA LEU A 304 4.70 1.10 7.29
C LEU A 304 3.21 1.27 7.62
N ALA A 305 2.91 1.43 8.92
CA ALA A 305 1.60 1.90 9.35
C ALA A 305 1.60 3.43 9.35
N TRP A 306 0.48 4.03 8.93
CA TRP A 306 0.38 5.46 8.73
C TRP A 306 -0.98 6.02 9.09
N THR A 307 -1.03 7.34 9.26
CA THR A 307 -2.24 8.13 9.41
C THR A 307 -2.21 9.39 8.51
N THR A 308 -3.38 9.91 8.13
CA THR A 308 -3.54 11.21 7.43
C THR A 308 -3.96 12.32 8.35
#